data_AF-R1FV83-F1
#
_entry.id   AF-R1FV83-F1
#
_cell.length_a   1.000
_cell.length_b   1.000
_cell.length_c   1.000
_cell.angle_alpha   90.00
_cell.angle_beta   90.00
_cell.angle_gamma   90.00
#
_symmetry.space_group_name_H-M   'P 1'
#
loop_
_entity.id
_entity.type
_entity.pdbx_description
1 polymer ?
#
loop_
_entity_poly.entity_id
_entity_poly.type
_entity_poly.pdbx_seq_one_letter_code
_entity_poly.pdbx_strand_id
1 'polypeptide(L)'
;MLSGLSMPGHFYSPFDHFGGPSLLDWNGDGWLDIFATNHHPGNAKLSAAEKWDLALNTVGGPLAREALVDIIQYVPFGSTETDPAAFDAHGTVLLDLDRDGVLDLYVAQGTRQGTDTSFDSANGLFWGELHASALTPRLSGGRLAAVNAGLDCTGCRSYGVYVADVNGDGFLDVLVLNFERAQPPILPSRLFLNRGPTQSRSFEESAVVSDHATAAVLTDFDQDGFATELVVLRTQGIAAGESPLRVYRWNSVEALDVADLTPSSEAVGWGSVTDLGWDGGAIATGDFNGDGIVDLTILNNRLGRLYFYYSSRARAAPLLSQQQNTSGVAALVDLRDLGCDASTLHVADFDLDGNVELLVICKDAGTSLMLQRVGGEWMTMRHPESARRRLSLGQDLREEGPLDGVSLLRLGQLSGASADAAMGSLSEQSTHHNRSFVEWCCAAKAACATSTGMWQGYGISALCRRQRGRVDGASVFDFDNDGFMDVALCSNKERCHLFRNQHFWWGRNSYIAFTLRGVTSNHYGIGATVLLTWSDDSGTERVQLRELNAVSHGPGCHGSNDHRLVFGLGPSGSPLRVVVRWPSRTVDTHDDAALLRARTNTMESVGDGRLMLTLEEGAS
;
A
#
# COMPACT_ATOMS: atom_id res chain seq x y z
N MET A 1 -28.32 -27.02 13.08
CA MET A 1 -27.16 -27.82 13.53
C MET A 1 -26.09 -27.70 12.46
N LEU A 2 -25.06 -26.89 12.69
CA LEU A 2 -23.82 -26.89 11.91
C LEU A 2 -22.67 -26.79 12.94
N SER A 3 -22.47 -27.88 13.67
CA SER A 3 -21.33 -28.11 14.54
C SER A 3 -20.41 -29.08 13.80
N GLY A 4 -19.35 -28.57 13.16
CA GLY A 4 -18.46 -29.48 12.43
C GLY A 4 -17.43 -28.85 11.47
N LEU A 5 -17.17 -27.55 11.50
CA LEU A 5 -16.07 -26.97 10.73
C LEU A 5 -15.04 -26.37 11.69
N SER A 6 -14.13 -27.21 12.17
CA SER A 6 -12.78 -26.75 12.49
C SER A 6 -12.13 -26.41 11.14
N MET A 7 -12.24 -25.15 10.71
CA MET A 7 -11.63 -24.74 9.43
C MET A 7 -10.11 -24.71 9.65
N PRO A 8 -9.31 -25.56 8.97
CA PRO A 8 -7.87 -25.34 8.93
C PRO A 8 -7.63 -24.01 8.19
N GLY A 9 -6.51 -23.31 8.42
CA GLY A 9 -6.18 -22.01 7.79
C GLY A 9 -5.50 -21.02 8.76
N HIS A 10 -4.51 -20.27 8.30
CA HIS A 10 -3.56 -19.57 9.16
C HIS A 10 -3.73 -18.05 9.19
N PHE A 11 -4.40 -17.45 8.21
CA PHE A 11 -4.74 -16.02 8.23
C PHE A 11 -5.45 -15.56 9.52
N TYR A 12 -6.27 -16.44 10.11
CA TYR A 12 -6.97 -16.23 11.38
C TYR A 12 -6.32 -16.93 12.59
N SER A 13 -5.10 -17.41 12.41
CA SER A 13 -4.30 -18.05 13.45
C SER A 13 -3.07 -17.16 13.74
N PRO A 14 -2.51 -17.20 14.95
CA PRO A 14 -1.32 -16.43 15.26
C PRO A 14 -0.09 -16.98 14.54
N PHE A 15 0.51 -16.19 13.65
CA PHE A 15 1.73 -16.53 12.91
C PHE A 15 2.74 -15.39 12.94
N ASP A 16 4.00 -15.68 12.63
CA ASP A 16 4.99 -14.65 12.37
C ASP A 16 4.69 -14.08 10.97
N HIS A 17 3.94 -12.98 10.91
CA HIS A 17 3.75 -12.24 9.66
C HIS A 17 4.82 -11.15 9.55
N PHE A 18 5.32 -10.94 8.34
CA PHE A 18 6.23 -9.85 8.04
C PHE A 18 5.72 -9.09 6.81
N GLY A 19 5.06 -7.95 7.07
CA GLY A 19 4.36 -7.16 6.04
C GLY A 19 2.84 -7.39 6.01
N GLY A 20 2.13 -6.54 5.25
CA GLY A 20 0.72 -6.73 4.92
C GLY A 20 0.53 -7.77 3.79
N PRO A 21 -0.70 -8.29 3.62
CA PRO A 21 -0.98 -9.26 2.56
C PRO A 21 -0.96 -8.63 1.15
N SER A 22 -0.76 -9.45 0.13
CA SER A 22 -0.98 -9.08 -1.27
C SER A 22 -2.45 -9.27 -1.65
N LEU A 23 -2.94 -8.41 -2.53
CA LEU A 23 -4.36 -8.30 -2.86
C LEU A 23 -4.55 -8.28 -4.38
N LEU A 24 -5.35 -9.21 -4.89
CA LEU A 24 -5.57 -9.41 -6.32
C LEU A 24 -6.78 -10.31 -6.56
N ASP A 25 -7.36 -10.23 -7.75
CA ASP A 25 -8.40 -11.16 -8.19
C ASP A 25 -7.74 -12.45 -8.73
N TRP A 26 -7.60 -13.47 -7.87
CA TRP A 26 -6.85 -14.69 -8.17
C TRP A 26 -7.63 -15.62 -9.12
N ASN A 27 -8.94 -15.66 -8.99
CA ASN A 27 -9.80 -16.57 -9.75
C ASN A 27 -10.54 -15.89 -10.92
N GLY A 28 -10.36 -14.58 -11.10
CA GLY A 28 -10.97 -13.79 -12.17
C GLY A 28 -12.47 -13.54 -11.97
N ASP A 29 -12.96 -13.56 -10.73
CA ASP A 29 -14.37 -13.37 -10.40
C ASP A 29 -14.75 -11.92 -10.07
N GLY A 30 -13.78 -11.00 -10.18
CA GLY A 30 -13.93 -9.56 -9.97
C GLY A 30 -13.86 -9.12 -8.51
N TRP A 31 -13.54 -10.01 -7.59
CA TRP A 31 -13.35 -9.70 -6.18
C TRP A 31 -11.89 -9.86 -5.79
N LEU A 32 -11.35 -8.90 -5.06
CA LEU A 32 -9.97 -9.00 -4.59
C LEU A 32 -9.88 -10.06 -3.48
N ASP A 33 -9.02 -11.04 -3.72
CA ASP A 33 -8.60 -12.11 -2.83
C ASP A 33 -7.38 -11.68 -2.01
N ILE A 34 -7.13 -12.40 -0.91
CA ILE A 34 -6.07 -12.10 0.03
C ILE A 34 -5.02 -13.21 -0.01
N PHE A 35 -3.81 -12.86 -0.41
CA PHE A 35 -2.63 -13.73 -0.30
C PHE A 35 -1.70 -13.23 0.80
N ALA A 36 -1.36 -14.07 1.77
CA ALA A 36 -0.43 -13.74 2.84
C ALA A 36 0.71 -14.74 2.93
N THR A 37 1.91 -14.22 3.20
CA THR A 37 3.08 -15.03 3.49
C THR A 37 3.26 -15.21 4.99
N ASN A 38 3.55 -16.44 5.42
CA ASN A 38 3.93 -16.70 6.80
C ASN A 38 5.46 -16.68 6.89
N HIS A 39 6.01 -15.65 7.52
CA HIS A 39 7.44 -15.48 7.74
C HIS A 39 7.95 -16.57 8.70
N HIS A 40 9.13 -17.12 8.44
CA HIS A 40 9.62 -18.33 9.11
C HIS A 40 10.88 -18.05 9.95
N PRO A 41 10.77 -17.62 11.22
CA PRO A 41 11.89 -17.66 12.13
C PRO A 41 11.82 -18.96 12.96
N GLY A 42 12.07 -20.11 12.30
CA GLY A 42 12.57 -21.30 12.99
C GLY A 42 11.57 -22.24 13.66
N ASN A 43 10.29 -22.23 13.31
CA ASN A 43 9.35 -23.25 13.81
C ASN A 43 9.32 -24.46 12.85
N ALA A 44 10.19 -25.44 13.09
CA ALA A 44 10.28 -26.71 12.34
C ALA A 44 9.00 -27.60 12.38
N LYS A 45 7.87 -27.04 12.80
CA LYS A 45 6.58 -27.71 12.96
C LYS A 45 5.58 -27.38 11.85
N LEU A 46 5.85 -26.38 11.00
CA LEU A 46 4.95 -26.04 9.89
C LEU A 46 5.32 -26.84 8.65
N SER A 47 4.35 -27.56 8.10
CA SER A 47 4.43 -28.19 6.79
C SER A 47 4.50 -27.14 5.68
N ALA A 48 4.95 -27.54 4.48
CA ALA A 48 5.01 -26.66 3.31
C ALA A 48 3.67 -25.97 2.98
N ALA A 49 2.55 -26.65 3.28
CA ALA A 49 1.18 -26.19 3.09
C ALA A 49 0.75 -25.06 4.03
N GLU A 50 1.50 -24.87 5.12
CA GLU A 50 1.16 -23.98 6.22
C GLU A 50 1.93 -22.65 6.16
N LYS A 51 2.82 -22.50 5.18
CA LYS A 51 3.72 -21.35 5.00
C LYS A 51 3.11 -20.21 4.16
N TRP A 52 1.94 -20.45 3.56
CA TRP A 52 1.19 -19.46 2.79
C TRP A 52 -0.26 -19.45 3.27
N ASP A 53 -0.97 -18.36 3.01
CA ASP A 53 -2.43 -18.26 3.11
C ASP A 53 -3.01 -17.63 1.83
N LEU A 54 -4.02 -18.26 1.22
CA LEU A 54 -4.88 -17.65 0.20
C LEU A 54 -6.32 -17.76 0.71
N ALA A 55 -6.99 -16.62 0.76
CA ALA A 55 -8.39 -16.52 1.13
C ALA A 55 -9.16 -15.90 -0.03
N LEU A 56 -10.12 -16.66 -0.57
CA LEU A 56 -10.95 -16.24 -1.68
C LEU A 56 -12.11 -15.39 -1.19
N ASN A 57 -12.37 -14.29 -1.87
CA ASN A 57 -13.46 -13.37 -1.60
C ASN A 57 -14.68 -13.72 -2.45
N THR A 58 -15.68 -14.38 -1.86
CA THR A 58 -16.91 -14.68 -2.60
C THR A 58 -17.93 -13.56 -2.43
N VAL A 59 -18.01 -12.66 -3.41
CA VAL A 59 -19.08 -11.65 -3.55
C VAL A 59 -19.16 -10.65 -2.38
N GLY A 60 -18.01 -10.14 -1.92
CA GLY A 60 -17.94 -9.16 -0.82
C GLY A 60 -18.46 -9.71 0.52
N GLY A 61 -18.50 -11.04 0.63
CA GLY A 61 -19.07 -11.80 1.73
C GLY A 61 -17.99 -12.48 2.59
N PRO A 62 -18.29 -13.65 3.18
CA PRO A 62 -17.27 -14.44 3.87
C PRO A 62 -16.11 -14.78 2.97
N LEU A 63 -14.90 -14.63 3.49
CA LEU A 63 -13.73 -15.27 2.91
C LEU A 63 -13.95 -16.79 2.92
N ALA A 64 -14.01 -17.38 1.74
CA ALA A 64 -13.94 -18.81 1.53
C ALA A 64 -12.47 -19.24 1.52
N ARG A 65 -12.13 -20.32 2.22
CA ARG A 65 -10.77 -20.87 2.19
C ARG A 65 -10.61 -21.87 1.06
N GLU A 66 -9.55 -21.76 0.29
CA GLU A 66 -8.95 -22.89 -0.42
C GLU A 66 -7.78 -23.47 0.38
N ALA A 67 -7.67 -24.80 0.42
CA ALA A 67 -6.51 -25.45 1.01
C ALA A 67 -5.33 -25.32 0.03
N LEU A 68 -4.36 -24.47 0.35
CA LEU A 68 -3.18 -24.14 -0.48
C LEU A 68 -2.28 -25.29 -0.91
N VAL A 69 -2.46 -26.47 -0.33
CA VAL A 69 -1.71 -27.67 -0.73
C VAL A 69 -1.90 -27.99 -2.22
N ASP A 70 -3.00 -27.53 -2.81
CA ASP A 70 -3.32 -27.72 -4.22
C ASP A 70 -2.90 -26.52 -5.10
N ILE A 71 -2.58 -25.36 -4.52
CA ILE A 71 -2.27 -24.11 -5.25
C ILE A 71 -0.77 -23.93 -5.50
N ILE A 72 0.10 -24.21 -4.52
CA ILE A 72 1.55 -24.04 -4.68
C ILE A 72 2.25 -25.41 -4.84
N GLN A 73 2.91 -25.59 -5.99
CA GLN A 73 3.79 -26.71 -6.28
C GLN A 73 5.25 -26.30 -6.24
N TYR A 74 6.00 -26.87 -5.30
CA TYR A 74 7.45 -26.72 -5.28
C TYR A 74 8.13 -27.69 -6.25
N VAL A 75 9.06 -27.16 -7.03
CA VAL A 75 9.93 -27.89 -7.95
C VAL A 75 11.36 -27.83 -7.40
N PRO A 76 11.84 -28.88 -6.72
CA PRO A 76 13.12 -28.85 -6.02
C PRO A 76 14.31 -28.91 -6.98
N PHE A 77 15.44 -28.32 -6.57
CA PHE A 77 16.72 -28.48 -7.27
C PHE A 77 17.68 -29.45 -6.58
N GLY A 78 17.60 -30.73 -6.97
CA GLY A 78 18.57 -31.76 -6.60
C GLY A 78 18.84 -31.84 -5.10
N SER A 79 20.09 -32.15 -4.72
CA SER A 79 20.51 -32.23 -3.32
C SER A 79 21.04 -30.92 -2.74
N THR A 80 20.98 -29.82 -3.50
CA THR A 80 21.52 -28.51 -3.10
C THR A 80 20.53 -27.68 -2.29
N GLU A 81 19.24 -27.98 -2.39
CA GLU A 81 18.18 -27.33 -1.63
C GLU A 81 17.83 -28.17 -0.40
N THR A 82 17.88 -27.58 0.80
CA THR A 82 17.69 -28.34 2.04
C THR A 82 16.21 -28.55 2.39
N ASP A 83 15.37 -27.53 2.20
CA ASP A 83 13.92 -27.58 2.29
C ASP A 83 13.33 -26.67 1.20
N PRO A 84 12.77 -27.24 0.11
CA PRO A 84 12.17 -26.46 -0.98
C PRO A 84 11.05 -25.53 -0.56
N ALA A 85 10.40 -25.81 0.58
CA ALA A 85 9.34 -24.98 1.10
C ALA A 85 9.81 -23.95 2.13
N ALA A 86 11.07 -23.98 2.59
CA ALA A 86 11.54 -23.05 3.63
C ALA A 86 11.86 -21.68 3.03
N PHE A 87 10.90 -20.75 3.05
CA PHE A 87 11.11 -19.36 2.67
C PHE A 87 11.21 -18.48 3.92
N ASP A 88 12.24 -17.62 3.98
CA ASP A 88 12.27 -16.45 4.85
C ASP A 88 11.53 -15.30 4.16
N ALA A 89 10.23 -15.49 3.91
CA ALA A 89 9.44 -14.64 3.01
C ALA A 89 9.18 -13.24 3.59
N HIS A 90 9.42 -12.22 2.78
CA HIS A 90 9.08 -10.82 3.04
C HIS A 90 8.14 -10.31 1.93
N GLY A 91 8.60 -9.41 1.06
CA GLY A 91 7.81 -8.85 -0.04
C GLY A 91 7.43 -9.91 -1.08
N THR A 92 6.24 -9.75 -1.64
CA THR A 92 5.74 -10.58 -2.74
C THR A 92 5.13 -9.74 -3.84
N VAL A 93 5.15 -10.27 -5.06
CA VAL A 93 4.38 -9.75 -6.19
C VAL A 93 3.61 -10.91 -6.80
N LEU A 94 2.33 -10.69 -7.06
CA LEU A 94 1.41 -11.62 -7.72
C LEU A 94 0.87 -10.97 -9.00
N LEU A 95 1.57 -11.17 -10.11
CA LEU A 95 1.28 -10.58 -11.41
C LEU A 95 1.69 -11.54 -12.54
N ASP A 96 1.06 -11.39 -13.70
CA ASP A 96 1.42 -12.08 -14.93
C ASP A 96 2.71 -11.46 -15.51
N LEU A 97 3.86 -12.08 -15.20
CA LEU A 97 5.18 -11.58 -15.58
C LEU A 97 5.61 -12.07 -16.97
N ASP A 98 5.06 -13.19 -17.46
CA ASP A 98 5.39 -13.75 -18.77
C ASP A 98 4.33 -13.46 -19.86
N ARG A 99 3.24 -12.79 -19.49
CA ARG A 99 2.10 -12.39 -20.32
C ARG A 99 1.31 -13.57 -20.89
N ASP A 100 1.16 -14.64 -20.14
CA ASP A 100 0.33 -15.79 -20.54
C ASP A 100 -1.13 -15.72 -20.08
N GLY A 101 -1.48 -14.67 -19.31
CA GLY A 101 -2.82 -14.42 -18.77
C GLY A 101 -3.07 -15.10 -17.42
N VAL A 102 -2.05 -15.70 -16.81
CA VAL A 102 -2.11 -16.35 -15.51
C VAL A 102 -1.16 -15.64 -14.54
N LEU A 103 -1.59 -15.48 -13.29
CA LEU A 103 -0.79 -14.79 -12.29
C LEU A 103 0.39 -15.63 -11.82
N ASP A 104 1.57 -15.02 -11.77
CA ASP A 104 2.80 -15.60 -11.22
C ASP A 104 3.07 -15.05 -9.83
N LEU A 105 3.78 -15.82 -9.00
CA LEU A 105 4.22 -15.39 -7.67
C LEU A 105 5.75 -15.25 -7.64
N TYR A 106 6.22 -14.05 -7.31
CA TYR A 106 7.61 -13.81 -6.95
C TYR A 106 7.74 -13.43 -5.47
N VAL A 107 8.74 -14.01 -4.79
CA VAL A 107 8.91 -13.89 -3.33
C VAL A 107 10.34 -13.49 -2.97
N ALA A 108 10.48 -12.35 -2.29
CA ALA A 108 11.73 -11.90 -1.69
C ALA A 108 12.06 -12.66 -0.39
N GLN A 109 13.35 -12.95 -0.19
CA GLN A 109 13.86 -13.61 1.02
C GLN A 109 14.82 -12.73 1.84
N GLY A 110 14.61 -12.72 3.17
CA GLY A 110 15.44 -11.99 4.14
C GLY A 110 16.69 -12.76 4.59
N THR A 111 16.76 -14.05 4.26
CA THR A 111 17.94 -14.93 4.34
C THR A 111 18.67 -14.88 5.70
N ARG A 112 17.91 -14.90 6.80
CA ARG A 112 18.45 -14.83 8.17
C ARG A 112 19.35 -13.61 8.36
N GLN A 113 18.81 -12.44 8.05
CA GLN A 113 19.55 -11.17 8.06
C GLN A 113 20.72 -11.14 7.07
N GLY A 114 20.61 -11.84 5.95
CA GLY A 114 21.68 -11.95 4.96
C GLY A 114 22.89 -12.77 5.42
N THR A 115 22.76 -13.64 6.42
CA THR A 115 23.87 -14.53 6.83
C THR A 115 23.97 -15.77 5.96
N ASP A 116 22.88 -16.18 5.33
CA ASP A 116 22.85 -17.28 4.38
C ASP A 116 23.26 -16.79 2.97
N THR A 117 24.19 -17.50 2.34
CA THR A 117 24.66 -17.27 0.95
C THR A 117 24.56 -18.52 0.10
N SER A 118 23.98 -19.58 0.64
CA SER A 118 23.77 -20.84 -0.07
C SER A 118 22.63 -20.71 -1.08
N PHE A 119 22.37 -21.78 -1.83
CA PHE A 119 21.22 -21.83 -2.72
C PHE A 119 19.89 -21.55 -1.99
N ASP A 120 19.76 -21.95 -0.72
CA ASP A 120 18.53 -21.72 0.07
C ASP A 120 18.23 -20.23 0.29
N SER A 121 19.21 -19.35 0.05
CA SER A 121 19.05 -17.90 0.15
C SER A 121 18.45 -17.25 -1.11
N ALA A 122 18.27 -17.98 -2.20
CA ALA A 122 17.65 -17.44 -3.41
C ALA A 122 16.17 -17.08 -3.20
N ASN A 123 15.73 -16.01 -3.85
CA ASN A 123 14.34 -15.64 -4.01
C ASN A 123 13.56 -16.73 -4.75
N GLY A 124 12.24 -16.74 -4.56
CA GLY A 124 11.34 -17.72 -5.17
C GLY A 124 10.58 -17.15 -6.35
N LEU A 125 10.37 -17.97 -7.37
CA LEU A 125 9.50 -17.66 -8.50
C LEU A 125 8.60 -18.86 -8.78
N PHE A 126 7.30 -18.66 -8.89
CA PHE A 126 6.33 -19.68 -9.20
C PHE A 126 5.48 -19.21 -10.37
N TRP A 127 5.57 -19.92 -11.49
CA TRP A 127 4.80 -19.62 -12.68
C TRP A 127 3.36 -20.09 -12.50
N GLY A 128 2.41 -19.26 -12.90
CA GLY A 128 1.02 -19.64 -13.04
C GLY A 128 0.85 -20.65 -14.17
N GLU A 129 0.09 -21.71 -13.93
CA GLU A 129 -0.26 -22.69 -14.95
C GLU A 129 -1.73 -23.07 -14.84
N LEU A 130 -2.46 -22.97 -15.97
CA LEU A 130 -3.80 -23.53 -16.09
C LEU A 130 -3.69 -25.02 -16.43
N HIS A 131 -4.23 -25.88 -15.56
CA HIS A 131 -4.36 -27.30 -15.87
C HIS A 131 -5.63 -27.56 -16.68
N ALA A 132 -5.55 -28.38 -17.73
CA ALA A 132 -6.66 -28.66 -18.66
C ALA A 132 -7.98 -29.17 -18.03
N SER A 133 -7.96 -29.57 -16.76
CA SER A 133 -9.12 -30.02 -15.99
C SER A 133 -9.46 -29.14 -14.78
N ALA A 134 -8.71 -28.07 -14.52
CA ALA A 134 -8.87 -27.19 -13.37
C ALA A 134 -9.38 -25.81 -13.81
N LEU A 135 -10.33 -25.25 -13.04
CA LEU A 135 -10.80 -23.87 -13.19
C LEU A 135 -9.94 -22.87 -12.43
N THR A 136 -9.08 -23.35 -11.53
CA THR A 136 -8.19 -22.51 -10.71
C THR A 136 -6.74 -22.68 -11.16
N PRO A 137 -5.97 -21.57 -11.28
CA PRO A 137 -4.55 -21.64 -11.58
C PRO A 137 -3.77 -22.39 -10.51
N ARG A 138 -2.59 -22.90 -10.89
CA ARG A 138 -1.61 -23.45 -9.95
C ARG A 138 -0.28 -22.72 -10.11
N LEU A 139 0.35 -22.38 -8.99
CA LEU A 139 1.68 -21.77 -8.93
C LEU A 139 2.74 -22.86 -8.84
N SER A 140 3.55 -23.03 -9.87
CA SER A 140 4.57 -24.07 -9.95
C SER A 140 5.97 -23.48 -10.07
N GLY A 141 6.86 -23.82 -9.15
CA GLY A 141 8.23 -23.33 -9.19
C GLY A 141 8.96 -23.38 -7.86
N GLY A 142 9.69 -22.32 -7.54
CA GLY A 142 10.57 -22.19 -6.39
C GLY A 142 11.86 -21.50 -6.80
N ARG A 143 12.94 -21.77 -6.05
CA ARG A 143 14.25 -21.15 -6.31
C ARG A 143 14.84 -21.52 -7.66
N LEU A 144 14.62 -22.76 -8.11
CA LEU A 144 15.10 -23.22 -9.41
C LEU A 144 14.49 -22.42 -10.56
N ALA A 145 13.19 -22.15 -10.49
CA ALA A 145 12.51 -21.35 -11.49
C ALA A 145 13.07 -19.92 -11.52
N ALA A 146 13.35 -19.34 -10.35
CA ALA A 146 13.98 -18.02 -10.25
C ALA A 146 15.38 -18.02 -10.88
N VAL A 147 16.21 -19.04 -10.62
CA VAL A 147 17.56 -19.16 -11.23
C VAL A 147 17.47 -19.32 -12.73
N ASN A 148 16.58 -20.18 -13.23
CA ASN A 148 16.41 -20.40 -14.66
C ASN A 148 15.92 -19.14 -15.37
N ALA A 149 15.11 -18.33 -14.68
CA ALA A 149 14.63 -17.06 -15.19
C ALA A 149 15.64 -15.91 -15.05
N GLY A 150 16.70 -16.04 -14.24
CA GLY A 150 17.64 -14.96 -13.95
C GLY A 150 17.16 -13.96 -12.88
N LEU A 151 16.24 -14.37 -11.99
CA LEU A 151 15.61 -13.57 -10.93
C LEU A 151 15.96 -14.04 -9.50
N ASP A 152 16.94 -14.92 -9.33
CA ASP A 152 17.15 -15.61 -8.05
C ASP A 152 17.70 -14.73 -6.93
N CYS A 153 18.48 -13.69 -7.23
CA CYS A 153 19.15 -12.86 -6.21
C CYS A 153 19.81 -13.71 -5.09
N THR A 154 20.53 -14.78 -5.44
CA THR A 154 21.16 -15.65 -4.41
C THR A 154 22.07 -14.84 -3.47
N GLY A 155 21.91 -15.05 -2.17
CA GLY A 155 22.63 -14.39 -1.08
C GLY A 155 22.09 -13.01 -0.70
N CYS A 156 21.11 -12.49 -1.44
CA CYS A 156 20.50 -11.20 -1.14
C CYS A 156 19.76 -11.21 0.20
N ARG A 157 19.59 -10.02 0.79
CA ARG A 157 18.67 -9.79 1.91
C ARG A 157 17.51 -8.96 1.40
N SER A 158 16.60 -9.61 0.67
CA SER A 158 15.49 -8.98 -0.03
C SER A 158 14.29 -8.77 0.88
N TYR A 159 13.74 -7.56 0.88
CA TYR A 159 12.57 -7.20 1.70
C TYR A 159 11.41 -6.70 0.86
N GLY A 160 11.66 -5.83 -0.11
CA GLY A 160 10.64 -5.30 -1.01
C GLY A 160 10.82 -5.83 -2.43
N VAL A 161 9.70 -6.06 -3.11
CA VAL A 161 9.67 -6.30 -4.55
C VAL A 161 8.74 -5.27 -5.16
N TYR A 162 9.23 -4.57 -6.17
CA TYR A 162 8.49 -3.58 -6.94
C TYR A 162 8.52 -4.00 -8.40
N VAL A 163 7.45 -3.69 -9.12
CA VAL A 163 7.37 -3.95 -10.56
C VAL A 163 7.04 -2.67 -11.30
N ALA A 164 7.71 -2.48 -12.43
CA ALA A 164 7.45 -1.38 -13.35
C ALA A 164 8.05 -1.75 -14.70
N ASP A 165 7.48 -1.23 -15.77
CA ASP A 165 8.15 -1.22 -17.08
C ASP A 165 9.09 -0.02 -17.09
N VAL A 166 10.31 -0.22 -16.58
CA VAL A 166 11.23 0.89 -16.40
C VAL A 166 11.92 1.25 -17.69
N ASN A 167 11.97 0.35 -18.69
CA ASN A 167 12.65 0.60 -19.97
C ASN A 167 11.71 1.01 -21.12
N GLY A 168 10.40 0.99 -20.87
CA GLY A 168 9.36 1.37 -21.83
C GLY A 168 9.18 0.37 -22.97
N ASP A 169 9.53 -0.91 -22.76
CA ASP A 169 9.35 -1.98 -23.76
C ASP A 169 7.99 -2.70 -23.62
N GLY A 170 7.20 -2.31 -22.63
CA GLY A 170 5.90 -2.85 -22.28
C GLY A 170 6.00 -3.94 -21.21
N PHE A 171 7.11 -4.63 -21.03
CA PHE A 171 7.19 -5.76 -20.11
C PHE A 171 7.46 -5.29 -18.68
N LEU A 172 6.88 -5.98 -17.70
CA LEU A 172 7.14 -5.65 -16.30
C LEU A 172 8.53 -6.13 -15.92
N ASP A 173 9.39 -5.18 -15.54
CA ASP A 173 10.68 -5.41 -14.91
C ASP A 173 10.52 -5.57 -13.40
N VAL A 174 11.46 -6.27 -12.77
CA VAL A 174 11.41 -6.59 -11.34
C VAL A 174 12.53 -5.87 -10.60
N LEU A 175 12.17 -5.01 -9.65
CA LEU A 175 13.09 -4.34 -8.74
C LEU A 175 13.04 -5.01 -7.36
N VAL A 176 14.16 -5.61 -6.97
CA VAL A 176 14.33 -6.25 -5.66
C VAL A 176 15.08 -5.29 -4.73
N LEU A 177 14.40 -4.81 -3.69
CA LEU A 177 15.00 -3.94 -2.69
C LEU A 177 15.71 -4.76 -1.62
N ASN A 178 17.03 -4.63 -1.57
CA ASN A 178 17.88 -5.33 -0.63
C ASN A 178 18.30 -4.43 0.53
N PHE A 179 18.27 -5.01 1.72
CA PHE A 179 18.81 -4.40 2.93
C PHE A 179 20.25 -4.87 3.14
N GLU A 180 20.99 -4.18 4.00
CA GLU A 180 22.35 -4.58 4.32
C GLU A 180 22.39 -5.95 5.01
N ARG A 181 23.36 -6.76 4.60
CA ARG A 181 23.60 -8.07 5.17
C ARG A 181 24.40 -7.96 6.47
N ALA A 182 24.12 -8.82 7.43
CA ALA A 182 24.93 -8.91 8.65
C ALA A 182 26.38 -9.39 8.40
N GLN A 183 26.63 -10.02 7.24
CA GLN A 183 27.94 -10.51 6.82
C GLN A 183 28.15 -10.28 5.31
N PRO A 184 29.40 -10.11 4.84
CA PRO A 184 29.70 -9.93 3.41
C PRO A 184 29.37 -11.17 2.55
N PRO A 185 29.39 -11.07 1.20
CA PRO A 185 29.55 -9.85 0.38
C PRO A 185 28.43 -8.80 0.51
N ILE A 186 28.72 -7.54 0.17
CA ILE A 186 27.70 -6.49 0.05
C ILE A 186 26.88 -6.75 -1.22
N LEU A 187 25.57 -6.92 -1.07
CA LEU A 187 24.64 -7.18 -2.17
C LEU A 187 23.52 -6.12 -2.12
N PRO A 188 23.64 -5.02 -2.87
CA PRO A 188 22.64 -3.96 -2.89
C PRO A 188 21.37 -4.40 -3.64
N SER A 189 20.37 -3.53 -3.70
CA SER A 189 19.15 -3.75 -4.50
C SER A 189 19.50 -4.02 -5.95
N ARG A 190 18.66 -4.78 -6.65
CA ARG A 190 18.89 -5.22 -8.02
C ARG A 190 17.67 -5.00 -8.88
N LEU A 191 17.89 -4.52 -10.10
CA LEU A 191 16.87 -4.39 -11.12
C LEU A 191 17.05 -5.51 -12.15
N PHE A 192 15.97 -6.18 -12.50
CA PHE A 192 15.97 -7.26 -13.47
C PHE A 192 15.02 -6.93 -14.62
N LEU A 193 15.58 -6.81 -15.82
CA LEU A 193 14.85 -6.45 -17.03
C LEU A 193 14.21 -7.67 -17.65
N ASN A 194 12.91 -7.62 -17.90
CA ASN A 194 12.19 -8.69 -18.58
C ASN A 194 12.60 -8.70 -20.06
N ARG A 195 12.96 -9.87 -20.60
CA ARG A 195 13.39 -10.00 -22.00
C ARG A 195 12.23 -10.24 -22.97
N GLY A 196 11.00 -10.17 -22.46
CA GLY A 196 9.77 -10.25 -23.24
C GLY A 196 9.58 -11.61 -23.92
N PRO A 197 8.64 -11.73 -24.88
CA PRO A 197 8.19 -13.01 -25.41
C PRO A 197 9.25 -13.70 -26.29
N THR A 198 10.20 -12.93 -26.83
CA THR A 198 11.28 -13.50 -27.65
C THR A 198 12.26 -14.34 -26.83
N GLN A 199 12.36 -14.04 -25.53
CA GLN A 199 13.09 -14.80 -24.51
C GLN A 199 12.16 -14.95 -23.30
N SER A 200 10.99 -15.59 -23.53
CA SER A 200 9.95 -15.75 -22.51
C SER A 200 10.51 -16.35 -21.22
N ARG A 201 9.99 -15.89 -20.08
CA ARG A 201 10.42 -16.28 -18.73
C ARG A 201 11.92 -16.06 -18.48
N SER A 202 12.53 -15.06 -19.14
CA SER A 202 13.93 -14.69 -18.95
C SER A 202 14.06 -13.22 -18.57
N PHE A 203 14.91 -12.98 -17.58
CA PHE A 203 15.25 -11.68 -17.06
C PHE A 203 16.77 -11.51 -17.06
N GLU A 204 17.21 -10.27 -17.19
CA GLU A 204 18.63 -9.92 -17.10
C GLU A 204 18.85 -8.84 -16.06
N GLU A 205 19.83 -9.06 -15.19
CA GLU A 205 20.21 -8.08 -14.19
C GLU A 205 20.80 -6.82 -14.84
N SER A 206 20.24 -5.67 -14.49
CA SER A 206 20.79 -4.35 -14.78
C SER A 206 21.54 -3.83 -13.56
N ALA A 207 22.80 -3.44 -13.77
CA ALA A 207 23.67 -2.91 -12.71
C ALA A 207 23.36 -1.46 -12.29
N VAL A 208 22.33 -0.82 -12.87
CA VAL A 208 22.09 0.61 -12.68
C VAL A 208 21.54 0.95 -11.29
N VAL A 209 20.64 0.12 -10.76
CA VAL A 209 20.22 0.23 -9.37
C VAL A 209 21.19 -0.58 -8.52
N SER A 210 21.90 0.10 -7.62
CA SER A 210 22.94 -0.54 -6.79
C SER A 210 23.00 0.02 -5.37
N ASP A 211 21.86 0.48 -4.83
CA ASP A 211 21.74 0.98 -3.45
C ASP A 211 21.02 -0.02 -2.54
N HIS A 212 21.28 0.01 -1.24
CA HIS A 212 20.34 -0.57 -0.28
C HIS A 212 19.16 0.37 -0.10
N ALA A 213 17.94 -0.17 -0.12
CA ALA A 213 16.73 0.64 -0.14
C ALA A 213 15.56 -0.03 0.60
N THR A 214 14.60 0.77 1.09
CA THR A 214 13.37 0.27 1.74
C THR A 214 12.09 0.56 0.97
N ALA A 215 12.13 1.55 0.07
CA ALA A 215 10.98 1.95 -0.74
C ALA A 215 11.44 2.44 -2.11
N ALA A 216 10.55 2.30 -3.08
CA ALA A 216 10.67 2.93 -4.38
C ALA A 216 9.28 3.38 -4.85
N VAL A 217 9.21 4.37 -5.74
CA VAL A 217 7.95 4.76 -6.37
C VAL A 217 8.22 5.25 -7.80
N LEU A 218 7.36 4.86 -8.73
CA LEU A 218 7.35 5.41 -10.09
C LEU A 218 6.40 6.62 -10.12
N THR A 219 6.88 7.79 -10.51
CA THR A 219 6.10 9.04 -10.46
C THR A 219 6.61 10.05 -11.48
N ASP A 220 5.81 11.08 -11.80
CA ASP A 220 6.18 12.22 -12.65
C ASP A 220 7.06 13.18 -11.86
N PHE A 221 8.31 12.81 -11.61
CA PHE A 221 9.18 13.55 -10.70
C PHE A 221 9.65 14.87 -11.31
N ASP A 222 9.82 14.98 -12.63
CA ASP A 222 10.20 16.26 -13.26
C ASP A 222 9.05 17.10 -13.78
N GLN A 223 7.81 16.63 -13.60
CA GLN A 223 6.60 17.35 -13.92
C GLN A 223 6.45 17.58 -15.44
N ASP A 224 6.96 16.64 -16.26
CA ASP A 224 6.76 16.60 -17.72
C ASP A 224 5.36 16.07 -18.10
N GLY A 225 4.63 15.54 -17.12
CA GLY A 225 3.29 15.01 -17.26
C GLY A 225 3.20 13.50 -17.33
N PHE A 226 4.32 12.77 -17.28
CA PHE A 226 4.39 11.32 -17.40
C PHE A 226 5.20 10.71 -16.25
N ALA A 227 4.62 9.72 -15.56
CA ALA A 227 5.29 9.06 -14.45
C ALA A 227 6.33 8.04 -14.93
N THR A 228 7.51 8.53 -15.30
CA THR A 228 8.62 7.71 -15.83
C THR A 228 9.87 7.72 -14.95
N GLU A 229 9.81 8.33 -13.77
CA GLU A 229 10.95 8.41 -12.86
C GLU A 229 10.78 7.48 -11.67
N LEU A 230 11.77 6.61 -11.48
CA LEU A 230 11.87 5.74 -10.32
C LEU A 230 12.62 6.45 -9.20
N VAL A 231 11.89 6.84 -8.16
CA VAL A 231 12.44 7.43 -6.94
C VAL A 231 12.71 6.31 -5.94
N VAL A 232 13.97 6.14 -5.51
CA VAL A 232 14.42 5.10 -4.57
C VAL A 232 14.82 5.74 -3.25
N LEU A 233 14.29 5.20 -2.14
CA LEU A 233 14.70 5.58 -0.78
C LEU A 233 15.88 4.73 -0.31
N ARG A 234 17.07 5.31 -0.38
CA ARG A 234 18.33 4.70 0.07
C ARG A 234 18.34 4.63 1.60
N THR A 235 18.91 3.55 2.14
CA THR A 235 18.90 3.29 3.58
C THR A 235 20.27 3.29 4.23
N GLN A 236 21.31 3.05 3.42
CA GLN A 236 22.68 2.94 3.89
C GLN A 236 23.71 3.24 2.80
N GLY A 237 24.94 3.51 3.22
CA GLY A 237 26.06 3.78 2.31
C GLY A 237 25.98 5.17 1.69
N ILE A 238 25.25 6.07 2.35
CA ILE A 238 25.02 7.44 1.90
C ILE A 238 26.08 8.32 2.55
N ALA A 239 26.95 8.93 1.74
CA ALA A 239 27.98 9.81 2.28
C ALA A 239 27.39 11.11 2.83
N ALA A 240 28.12 11.81 3.70
CA ALA A 240 27.70 13.12 4.18
C ALA A 240 27.55 14.11 3.00
N GLY A 241 26.38 14.71 2.86
CA GLY A 241 26.04 15.59 1.74
C GLY A 241 25.40 14.89 0.53
N GLU A 242 25.35 13.55 0.52
CA GLU A 242 24.54 12.82 -0.45
C GLU A 242 23.06 12.79 -0.05
N SER A 243 22.20 12.72 -1.06
CA SER A 243 20.78 12.55 -0.83
C SER A 243 20.44 11.11 -0.45
N PRO A 244 19.52 10.92 0.51
CA PRO A 244 18.91 9.63 0.79
C PRO A 244 17.91 9.20 -0.29
N LEU A 245 17.52 10.10 -1.20
CA LEU A 245 16.77 9.76 -2.40
C LEU A 245 17.73 9.58 -3.56
N ARG A 246 17.42 8.62 -4.42
CA ARG A 246 17.99 8.59 -5.77
C ARG A 246 16.88 8.50 -6.79
N VAL A 247 17.00 9.27 -7.87
CA VAL A 247 15.98 9.32 -8.92
C VAL A 247 16.59 8.84 -10.22
N TYR A 248 15.99 7.80 -10.78
CA TYR A 248 16.39 7.21 -12.05
C TYR A 248 15.34 7.51 -13.10
N ARG A 249 15.77 7.92 -14.30
CA ARG A 249 14.93 8.04 -15.50
C ARG A 249 15.46 7.13 -16.58
N TRP A 250 14.57 6.48 -17.32
CA TRP A 250 14.96 5.70 -18.49
C TRP A 250 14.61 6.44 -19.79
N ASN A 251 15.62 6.69 -20.63
CA ASN A 251 15.48 7.52 -21.84
C ASN A 251 15.45 6.70 -23.15
N SER A 252 15.82 5.41 -23.15
CA SER A 252 15.79 4.55 -24.35
C SER A 252 15.95 3.07 -24.02
N VAL A 253 15.29 2.15 -24.73
CA VAL A 253 15.33 0.67 -24.54
C VAL A 253 16.75 0.10 -24.29
N GLU A 254 17.81 0.76 -24.79
CA GLU A 254 19.21 0.31 -24.68
C GLU A 254 20.03 1.00 -23.57
N ALA A 255 19.52 2.06 -22.94
CA ALA A 255 20.24 2.77 -21.88
C ALA A 255 19.32 3.59 -20.93
N LEU A 256 19.49 3.33 -19.63
CA LEU A 256 19.22 4.31 -18.56
C LEU A 256 20.19 5.46 -18.75
N ASP A 257 19.69 6.60 -19.19
CA ASP A 257 20.38 7.84 -18.90
C ASP A 257 20.02 8.16 -17.46
N VAL A 258 20.92 7.85 -16.53
CA VAL A 258 20.82 8.36 -15.16
C VAL A 258 21.10 9.86 -15.24
N ALA A 259 20.18 10.62 -15.86
CA ALA A 259 19.98 12.00 -15.50
C ALA A 259 19.65 11.92 -14.02
N ASP A 260 20.69 12.07 -13.20
CA ASP A 260 20.60 11.94 -11.76
C ASP A 260 19.79 13.14 -11.27
N LEU A 261 18.46 13.03 -11.35
CA LEU A 261 17.51 14.02 -10.85
C LEU A 261 17.48 14.00 -9.31
N THR A 262 18.38 13.23 -8.70
CA THR A 262 18.58 13.17 -7.27
C THR A 262 18.66 14.59 -6.71
N PRO A 263 17.76 14.93 -5.76
CA PRO A 263 17.80 16.22 -5.10
C PRO A 263 19.08 16.34 -4.27
N SER A 264 19.46 17.56 -3.89
CA SER A 264 20.55 17.71 -2.92
C SER A 264 20.11 17.20 -1.54
N SER A 265 21.05 16.78 -0.68
CA SER A 265 20.73 16.40 0.70
C SER A 265 20.03 17.53 1.48
N GLU A 266 20.35 18.78 1.14
CA GLU A 266 19.72 19.97 1.70
C GLU A 266 18.25 20.12 1.28
N ALA A 267 17.92 19.83 0.02
CA ALA A 267 16.56 19.91 -0.50
C ALA A 267 15.62 18.93 0.23
N VAL A 268 16.13 17.76 0.61
CA VAL A 268 15.40 16.76 1.43
C VAL A 268 15.20 17.22 2.88
N GLY A 269 16.07 18.11 3.40
CA GLY A 269 15.85 18.75 4.71
C GLY A 269 16.01 17.83 5.93
N TRP A 270 16.74 16.71 5.80
CA TRP A 270 16.95 15.73 6.88
C TRP A 270 18.17 16.02 7.76
N GLY A 271 18.83 17.16 7.54
CA GLY A 271 20.03 17.56 8.27
C GLY A 271 21.20 16.62 7.96
N SER A 272 21.90 16.15 9.00
CA SER A 272 23.06 15.26 8.87
C SER A 272 22.71 13.77 8.94
N VAL A 273 21.43 13.39 8.84
CA VAL A 273 21.04 11.98 8.84
C VAL A 273 21.45 11.37 7.51
N THR A 274 22.49 10.57 7.52
CA THR A 274 23.01 9.91 6.33
C THR A 274 22.36 8.55 6.10
N ASP A 275 22.17 7.73 7.13
CA ASP A 275 21.58 6.39 6.97
C ASP A 275 20.23 6.26 7.71
N LEU A 276 19.28 5.54 7.13
CA LEU A 276 17.99 5.23 7.77
C LEU A 276 18.02 3.95 8.60
N GLY A 277 18.95 3.04 8.27
CA GLY A 277 19.02 1.71 8.89
C GLY A 277 17.91 0.78 8.40
N TRP A 278 17.81 -0.39 9.05
CA TRP A 278 16.93 -1.49 8.62
C TRP A 278 15.43 -1.19 8.83
N ASP A 279 15.07 -0.28 9.73
CA ASP A 279 13.69 0.13 9.98
C ASP A 279 13.21 1.16 8.93
N GLY A 280 13.88 1.31 7.79
CA GLY A 280 13.72 2.46 6.88
C GLY A 280 12.31 2.66 6.31
N GLY A 281 12.14 3.80 5.65
CA GLY A 281 10.86 4.46 5.41
C GLY A 281 10.02 3.96 4.25
N ALA A 282 8.97 4.72 3.97
CA ALA A 282 8.05 4.56 2.84
C ALA A 282 8.00 5.86 2.01
N ILE A 283 7.69 5.76 0.72
CA ILE A 283 7.46 6.89 -0.17
C ILE A 283 6.06 6.72 -0.78
N ALA A 284 5.25 7.79 -0.77
CA ALA A 284 3.99 7.81 -1.50
C ALA A 284 3.83 9.11 -2.29
N THR A 285 3.00 9.05 -3.33
CA THR A 285 2.67 10.17 -4.20
C THR A 285 1.17 10.40 -4.24
N GLY A 286 0.78 11.63 -4.55
CA GLY A 286 -0.62 12.04 -4.63
C GLY A 286 -0.73 13.55 -4.74
N ASP A 287 -1.92 14.07 -5.06
CA ASP A 287 -2.16 15.51 -5.01
C ASP A 287 -2.51 15.93 -3.57
N PHE A 288 -1.48 16.22 -2.78
CA PHE A 288 -1.60 16.51 -1.35
C PHE A 288 -2.08 17.93 -1.09
N ASN A 289 -2.10 18.79 -2.10
CA ASN A 289 -2.43 20.20 -1.97
C ASN A 289 -3.65 20.68 -2.77
N GLY A 290 -4.19 19.80 -3.62
CA GLY A 290 -5.37 20.06 -4.43
C GLY A 290 -5.10 20.97 -5.64
N ASP A 291 -3.86 21.07 -6.12
CA ASP A 291 -3.49 21.89 -7.28
C ASP A 291 -3.46 21.10 -8.61
N GLY A 292 -3.77 19.80 -8.57
CA GLY A 292 -3.78 18.93 -9.75
C GLY A 292 -2.39 18.61 -10.26
N ILE A 293 -1.40 18.58 -9.37
CA ILE A 293 -0.01 18.22 -9.62
C ILE A 293 0.37 17.12 -8.62
N VAL A 294 1.19 16.16 -9.06
CA VAL A 294 1.64 15.11 -8.15
C VAL A 294 2.64 15.67 -7.13
N ASP A 295 2.37 15.43 -5.86
CA ASP A 295 3.23 15.74 -4.73
C ASP A 295 3.88 14.46 -4.18
N LEU A 296 4.93 14.63 -3.37
CA LEU A 296 5.69 13.54 -2.76
C LEU A 296 5.61 13.62 -1.23
N THR A 297 5.37 12.48 -0.57
CA THR A 297 5.53 12.37 0.88
C THR A 297 6.48 11.23 1.22
N ILE A 298 7.35 11.47 2.19
CA ILE A 298 8.36 10.51 2.62
C ILE A 298 8.28 10.33 4.12
N LEU A 299 8.07 9.07 4.51
CA LEU A 299 8.15 8.65 5.90
C LEU A 299 9.61 8.33 6.23
N ASN A 300 10.16 9.01 7.24
CA ASN A 300 11.47 8.71 7.80
C ASN A 300 11.29 8.07 9.19
N ASN A 301 11.38 6.75 9.25
CA ASN A 301 11.21 5.99 10.50
C ASN A 301 12.33 6.28 11.53
N ARG A 302 13.57 6.53 11.08
CA ARG A 302 14.69 6.85 11.98
C ARG A 302 14.45 8.15 12.75
N LEU A 303 13.86 9.15 12.10
CA LEU A 303 13.49 10.42 12.72
C LEU A 303 12.08 10.41 13.32
N GLY A 304 11.22 9.47 12.91
CA GLY A 304 9.82 9.43 13.29
C GLY A 304 9.03 10.60 12.68
N ARG A 305 9.29 10.92 11.42
CA ARG A 305 8.76 12.13 10.76
C ARG A 305 8.23 11.82 9.38
N LEU A 306 7.16 12.52 9.01
CA LEU A 306 6.60 12.53 7.68
C LEU A 306 6.92 13.88 7.02
N TYR A 307 7.52 13.85 5.84
CA TYR A 307 7.95 15.01 5.08
C TYR A 307 7.12 15.15 3.82
N PHE A 308 6.54 16.32 3.58
CA PHE A 308 5.77 16.62 2.37
C PHE A 308 6.52 17.59 1.46
N TYR A 309 6.49 17.31 0.17
CA TYR A 309 7.10 18.12 -0.88
C TYR A 309 6.04 18.42 -1.93
N TYR A 310 5.69 19.70 -2.08
CA TYR A 310 4.69 20.13 -3.04
C TYR A 310 5.32 20.57 -4.36
N SER A 311 4.79 20.04 -5.45
CA SER A 311 5.29 20.28 -6.80
C SER A 311 4.77 21.60 -7.39
N SER A 312 5.36 22.04 -8.50
CA SER A 312 4.83 23.20 -9.22
C SER A 312 5.16 23.16 -10.71
N ARG A 313 4.17 23.44 -11.57
CA ARG A 313 4.34 23.55 -13.03
C ARG A 313 5.19 24.75 -13.46
N ALA A 314 5.33 25.76 -12.59
CA ALA A 314 6.06 26.98 -12.89
C ALA A 314 7.56 26.75 -13.17
N ARG A 315 8.08 25.55 -12.86
CA ARG A 315 9.51 25.27 -12.89
C ARG A 315 9.98 24.25 -13.91
N ALA A 316 9.11 23.45 -14.55
CA ALA A 316 9.50 22.40 -15.52
C ALA A 316 10.87 21.75 -15.17
N ALA A 317 11.04 21.45 -13.90
CA ALA A 317 12.29 21.07 -13.28
C ALA A 317 11.96 19.99 -12.25
N PRO A 318 12.94 19.10 -11.95
CA PRO A 318 12.76 18.04 -10.97
C PRO A 318 12.15 18.57 -9.67
N LEU A 319 11.18 17.82 -9.15
CA LEU A 319 10.70 17.92 -7.78
C LEU A 319 11.93 17.96 -6.88
N LEU A 320 11.97 18.90 -5.92
CA LEU A 320 13.17 19.14 -5.10
C LEU A 320 14.45 19.52 -5.88
N SER A 321 14.32 20.31 -6.97
CA SER A 321 15.44 20.74 -7.83
C SER A 321 16.73 21.12 -7.08
N GLN A 322 17.88 20.68 -7.60
CA GLN A 322 19.23 20.75 -7.00
C GLN A 322 19.72 22.16 -6.58
N GLN A 323 19.05 23.26 -6.95
CA GLN A 323 19.54 24.64 -6.76
C GLN A 323 18.92 25.42 -5.58
N GLN A 324 18.15 24.79 -4.68
CA GLN A 324 17.56 25.50 -3.54
C GLN A 324 18.46 25.40 -2.28
N ASN A 325 19.04 26.52 -1.86
CA ASN A 325 19.71 26.72 -0.56
C ASN A 325 18.71 26.80 0.64
N THR A 326 17.48 26.31 0.46
CA THR A 326 16.40 26.27 1.46
C THR A 326 15.72 24.91 1.36
N SER A 327 15.46 24.25 2.49
CA SER A 327 14.81 22.93 2.51
C SER A 327 13.50 22.97 1.70
N GLY A 328 13.34 22.06 0.73
CA GLY A 328 12.14 21.97 -0.12
C GLY A 328 10.92 21.34 0.58
N VAL A 329 11.05 21.09 1.88
CA VAL A 329 9.98 20.56 2.74
C VAL A 329 8.88 21.60 2.89
N ALA A 330 7.70 21.29 2.34
CA ALA A 330 6.53 22.15 2.38
C ALA A 330 5.71 21.98 3.66
N ALA A 331 5.66 20.76 4.21
CA ALA A 331 5.06 20.48 5.51
C ALA A 331 5.78 19.31 6.20
N LEU A 332 5.67 19.24 7.53
CA LEU A 332 6.29 18.21 8.35
C LEU A 332 5.37 17.81 9.49
N VAL A 333 5.21 16.50 9.70
CA VAL A 333 4.48 15.94 10.85
C VAL A 333 5.46 15.11 11.68
N ASP A 334 5.61 15.47 12.96
CA ASP A 334 6.39 14.67 13.91
C ASP A 334 5.49 13.59 14.51
N LEU A 335 5.72 12.35 14.10
CA LEU A 335 4.86 11.21 14.45
C LEU A 335 5.10 10.75 15.89
N ARG A 336 6.28 11.03 16.46
CA ARG A 336 6.61 10.68 17.84
C ARG A 336 5.84 11.55 18.83
N ASP A 337 5.61 12.82 18.49
CA ASP A 337 4.73 13.70 19.25
C ASP A 337 3.27 13.20 19.26
N LEU A 338 2.90 12.41 18.25
CA LEU A 338 1.59 11.74 18.15
C LEU A 338 1.59 10.31 18.73
N GLY A 339 2.70 9.86 19.32
CA GLY A 339 2.82 8.53 19.92
C GLY A 339 2.93 7.39 18.90
N CYS A 340 3.32 7.68 17.67
CA CYS A 340 3.49 6.70 16.59
C CYS A 340 4.97 6.46 16.27
N ASP A 341 5.43 5.22 16.48
CA ASP A 341 6.64 4.70 15.81
C ASP A 341 6.21 4.03 14.50
N ALA A 342 6.28 4.77 13.40
CA ALA A 342 5.74 4.33 12.11
C ALA A 342 6.55 3.18 11.49
N SER A 343 5.85 2.31 10.77
CA SER A 343 6.44 1.26 9.92
C SER A 343 6.26 1.58 8.44
N THR A 344 5.05 1.95 8.02
CA THR A 344 4.70 2.28 6.64
C THR A 344 3.58 3.32 6.58
N LEU A 345 3.25 3.79 5.38
CA LEU A 345 2.15 4.73 5.13
C LEU A 345 1.38 4.29 3.87
N HIS A 346 0.10 4.64 3.79
CA HIS A 346 -0.77 4.44 2.62
C HIS A 346 -1.54 5.73 2.32
N VAL A 347 -1.84 5.97 1.04
CA VAL A 347 -2.58 7.15 0.57
C VAL A 347 -3.84 6.66 -0.13
N ALA A 348 -4.99 7.16 0.29
CA ALA A 348 -6.27 6.94 -0.38
C ALA A 348 -7.28 8.00 0.04
N ASP A 349 -8.31 8.18 -0.78
CA ASP A 349 -9.50 8.96 -0.42
C ASP A 349 -10.44 8.06 0.38
N PHE A 350 -10.29 8.05 1.71
CA PHE A 350 -10.96 7.09 2.58
C PHE A 350 -12.40 7.48 2.90
N ASP A 351 -12.73 8.77 2.84
CA ASP A 351 -14.09 9.24 3.06
C ASP A 351 -14.81 9.64 1.77
N LEU A 352 -14.14 9.58 0.61
CA LEU A 352 -14.67 9.87 -0.72
C LEU A 352 -15.08 11.34 -0.90
N ASP A 353 -14.41 12.27 -0.22
CA ASP A 353 -14.65 13.71 -0.35
C ASP A 353 -13.90 14.36 -1.53
N GLY A 354 -13.01 13.61 -2.20
CA GLY A 354 -12.21 14.05 -3.34
C GLY A 354 -10.78 14.46 -2.98
N ASN A 355 -10.45 14.62 -1.70
CA ASN A 355 -9.09 14.77 -1.20
C ASN A 355 -8.49 13.39 -0.88
N VAL A 356 -7.19 13.36 -0.62
CA VAL A 356 -6.53 12.12 -0.18
C VAL A 356 -6.11 12.23 1.28
N GLU A 357 -6.35 11.16 2.02
CA GLU A 357 -5.89 10.97 3.39
C GLU A 357 -4.70 10.02 3.42
N LEU A 358 -3.96 10.10 4.52
CA LEU A 358 -2.83 9.23 4.79
C LEU A 358 -3.14 8.32 5.97
N LEU A 359 -3.08 7.02 5.73
CA LEU A 359 -3.06 6.00 6.77
C LEU A 359 -1.60 5.70 7.15
N VAL A 360 -1.17 6.17 8.31
CA VAL A 360 0.16 5.86 8.88
C VAL A 360 0.03 4.65 9.78
N ILE A 361 0.77 3.59 9.45
CA ILE A 361 0.81 2.36 10.22
C ILE A 361 1.93 2.47 11.23
N CYS A 362 1.59 2.26 12.50
CA CYS A 362 2.54 2.33 13.59
C CYS A 362 2.80 0.93 14.15
N LYS A 363 4.06 0.67 14.50
CA LYS A 363 4.55 -0.63 15.00
C LYS A 363 3.80 -1.06 16.25
N ASP A 364 3.51 -0.13 17.13
CA ASP A 364 2.69 -0.41 18.31
C ASP A 364 1.23 -0.56 17.89
N ALA A 365 0.72 -1.77 18.12
CA ALA A 365 -0.69 -2.08 17.97
C ALA A 365 -1.55 -0.96 18.57
N GLY A 366 -2.31 -0.28 17.72
CA GLY A 366 -3.18 0.78 18.18
C GLY A 366 -2.67 2.18 18.28
N THR A 367 -1.55 2.48 17.65
CA THR A 367 -1.08 3.86 17.54
C THR A 367 -1.12 4.36 16.10
N SER A 368 -1.59 3.53 15.16
CA SER A 368 -1.81 3.90 13.76
C SER A 368 -2.71 5.14 13.64
N LEU A 369 -2.43 5.98 12.65
CA LEU A 369 -3.03 7.30 12.50
C LEU A 369 -3.66 7.44 11.11
N MET A 370 -4.79 8.15 11.04
CA MET A 370 -5.29 8.69 9.78
C MET A 370 -5.04 10.19 9.79
N LEU A 371 -4.42 10.72 8.75
CA LEU A 371 -4.14 12.14 8.59
C LEU A 371 -4.95 12.68 7.41
N GLN A 372 -5.59 13.82 7.62
CA GLN A 372 -6.29 14.57 6.59
C GLN A 372 -5.73 15.99 6.52
N ARG A 373 -5.89 16.64 5.38
CA ARG A 373 -5.49 18.04 5.22
C ARG A 373 -6.68 18.97 5.41
N VAL A 374 -6.59 19.88 6.39
CA VAL A 374 -7.67 20.84 6.70
C VAL A 374 -7.08 22.23 6.89
N GLY A 375 -7.60 23.21 6.14
CA GLY A 375 -7.10 24.59 6.21
C GLY A 375 -5.63 24.73 5.79
N GLY A 376 -5.12 23.80 4.98
CA GLY A 376 -3.74 23.76 4.54
C GLY A 376 -2.79 22.96 5.44
N GLU A 377 -3.24 22.52 6.61
CA GLU A 377 -2.44 21.79 7.62
C GLU A 377 -2.82 20.31 7.69
N TRP A 378 -1.84 19.45 7.99
CA TRP A 378 -2.07 18.02 8.23
C TRP A 378 -2.50 17.78 9.67
N MET A 379 -3.66 17.14 9.84
CA MET A 379 -4.25 16.87 11.16
C MET A 379 -4.70 15.43 11.27
N THR A 380 -4.66 14.88 12.48
CA THR A 380 -5.25 13.57 12.73
C THR A 380 -6.76 13.63 12.55
N MET A 381 -7.32 12.72 11.76
CA MET A 381 -8.77 12.56 11.69
C MET A 381 -9.28 12.12 13.05
N ARG A 382 -10.17 12.92 13.63
CA ARG A 382 -10.87 12.60 14.87
C ARG A 382 -12.36 12.60 14.60
N HIS A 383 -13.05 11.61 15.11
CA HIS A 383 -14.48 11.53 14.86
C HIS A 383 -15.27 12.68 15.52
N PRO A 384 -16.32 13.23 14.87
CA PRO A 384 -17.22 14.26 15.39
C PRO A 384 -17.76 14.07 16.83
N GLU A 385 -17.98 12.84 17.31
CA GLU A 385 -18.42 12.61 18.71
C GLU A 385 -17.40 13.09 19.75
N SER A 386 -16.10 13.10 19.40
CA SER A 386 -15.07 13.65 20.27
C SER A 386 -15.06 15.19 20.32
N ALA A 387 -15.63 15.85 19.31
CA ALA A 387 -15.81 17.30 19.28
C ALA A 387 -17.00 17.79 20.14
N ARG A 388 -17.93 16.90 20.53
CA ARG A 388 -19.06 17.23 21.42
C ARG A 388 -18.75 17.11 22.91
N ARG A 389 -17.58 16.59 23.30
CA ARG A 389 -17.10 16.73 24.69
C ARG A 389 -16.43 18.09 24.86
N ARG A 390 -17.24 19.13 25.07
CA ARG A 390 -16.76 20.32 25.78
C ARG A 390 -16.15 19.84 27.11
N LEU A 391 -14.85 20.03 27.26
CA LEU A 391 -14.21 20.17 28.57
C LEU A 391 -14.82 21.40 29.24
N SER A 392 -15.93 21.24 29.95
CA SER A 392 -16.37 22.21 30.93
C SER A 392 -15.61 21.94 32.23
N LEU A 393 -14.43 22.55 32.37
CA LEU A 393 -13.89 22.91 33.68
C LEU A 393 -14.43 24.31 33.99
N GLY A 394 -15.09 24.42 35.14
CA GLY A 394 -16.06 25.47 35.42
C GLY A 394 -15.53 26.89 35.27
N GLN A 395 -16.38 27.74 34.70
CA GLN A 395 -16.57 29.12 35.13
C GLN A 395 -17.93 29.63 34.64
N ASP A 396 -18.44 30.60 35.41
CA ASP A 396 -19.79 31.13 35.43
C ASP A 396 -20.36 31.63 34.08
N LEU A 397 -21.70 31.59 34.04
CA LEU A 397 -22.59 32.16 33.05
C LEU A 397 -22.36 33.66 32.81
N ARG A 398 -22.32 34.07 31.53
CA ARG A 398 -23.00 35.25 30.92
C ARG A 398 -22.67 35.38 29.42
N GLU A 399 -23.72 35.48 28.59
CA GLU A 399 -23.93 36.23 27.30
C GLU A 399 -22.77 36.35 26.28
N GLU A 400 -22.86 36.24 24.94
CA GLU A 400 -23.84 36.00 23.85
C GLU A 400 -23.00 35.84 22.53
N GLY A 401 -23.48 35.11 21.50
CA GLY A 401 -23.05 35.25 20.09
C GLY A 401 -22.25 34.10 19.41
N PRO A 402 -22.51 33.72 18.13
CA PRO A 402 -22.02 32.47 17.53
C PRO A 402 -20.77 32.65 16.66
N LEU A 403 -19.78 31.75 16.77
CA LEU A 403 -18.79 31.47 15.72
C LEU A 403 -18.37 29.98 15.77
N ASP A 404 -18.46 29.34 14.62
CA ASP A 404 -18.15 27.93 14.36
C ASP A 404 -16.67 27.59 14.64
N GLY A 405 -16.47 26.41 15.21
CA GLY A 405 -15.26 26.04 15.95
C GLY A 405 -14.08 25.63 15.09
N VAL A 406 -13.01 26.42 15.16
CA VAL A 406 -11.62 25.99 14.96
C VAL A 406 -10.87 26.30 16.25
N SER A 407 -10.29 25.31 16.92
CA SER A 407 -9.41 25.54 18.07
C SER A 407 -7.95 25.36 17.65
N LEU A 408 -7.26 26.49 17.44
CA LEU A 408 -5.81 26.57 17.35
C LEU A 408 -5.20 26.20 18.72
N LEU A 409 -4.40 25.14 18.78
CA LEU A 409 -3.59 24.85 19.98
C LEU A 409 -2.15 25.32 19.77
N ARG A 410 -1.73 26.34 20.55
CA ARG A 410 -0.32 26.72 20.71
C ARG A 410 0.36 25.76 21.70
N LEU A 411 1.56 25.29 21.35
CA LEU A 411 2.42 24.44 22.17
C LEU A 411 3.04 25.18 23.37
N GLY A 412 3.07 24.52 24.54
CA GLY A 412 3.75 24.99 25.76
C GLY A 412 3.83 23.95 26.88
N GLN A 413 5.02 23.33 27.01
CA GLN A 413 5.75 22.77 28.17
C GLN A 413 5.10 22.65 29.59
N LEU A 414 5.23 21.44 30.20
CA LEU A 414 5.77 21.09 31.57
C LEU A 414 5.01 19.99 32.35
N SER A 415 5.73 18.88 32.59
CA SER A 415 5.81 18.00 33.79
C SER A 415 4.57 17.57 34.62
N GLY A 416 4.47 16.25 34.88
CA GLY A 416 4.30 15.71 36.24
C GLY A 416 3.07 14.86 36.57
N ALA A 417 3.31 13.56 36.77
CA ALA A 417 2.75 12.65 37.80
C ALA A 417 1.29 12.09 37.75
N SER A 418 1.26 10.75 37.58
CA SER A 418 0.55 9.67 38.31
C SER A 418 -0.98 9.47 38.30
N ALA A 419 -1.32 8.19 38.16
CA ALA A 419 -2.61 7.50 38.12
C ALA A 419 -3.40 7.45 39.45
N ASP A 420 -4.73 7.25 39.41
CA ASP A 420 -5.36 5.94 39.72
C ASP A 420 -6.92 5.95 39.74
N ALA A 421 -7.46 4.80 39.32
CA ALA A 421 -8.72 4.10 39.59
C ALA A 421 -10.02 4.81 40.06
N ALA A 422 -11.16 4.42 39.43
CA ALA A 422 -12.29 3.74 40.09
C ALA A 422 -13.41 3.33 39.10
N MET A 423 -13.84 2.07 39.20
CA MET A 423 -15.02 1.48 38.54
C MET A 423 -16.32 1.79 39.32
N GLY A 424 -17.44 1.95 38.60
CA GLY A 424 -18.79 1.95 39.15
C GLY A 424 -19.82 1.51 38.10
N SER A 425 -20.56 0.46 38.41
CA SER A 425 -21.55 -0.22 37.57
C SER A 425 -22.93 0.44 37.60
N LEU A 426 -23.63 0.50 36.45
CA LEU A 426 -25.09 0.53 36.37
C LEU A 426 -25.59 -0.17 35.08
N SER A 427 -26.66 -0.94 35.24
CA SER A 427 -27.30 -1.84 34.27
C SER A 427 -28.30 -1.14 33.36
N GLU A 428 -28.40 -1.53 32.08
CA GLU A 428 -29.54 -1.18 31.22
C GLU A 428 -30.07 -2.37 30.41
N GLN A 429 -31.39 -2.56 30.50
CA GLN A 429 -32.23 -3.23 29.51
C GLN A 429 -32.73 -2.15 28.53
N SER A 430 -32.46 -2.29 27.23
CA SER A 430 -33.49 -2.26 26.18
C SER A 430 -32.85 -2.42 24.79
N THR A 431 -33.60 -3.10 23.95
CA THR A 431 -33.24 -3.63 22.64
C THR A 431 -33.55 -2.63 21.53
N HIS A 432 -32.55 -2.16 20.80
CA HIS A 432 -32.67 -1.79 19.39
C HIS A 432 -31.32 -2.01 18.69
N HIS A 433 -31.37 -2.79 17.59
CA HIS A 433 -30.23 -3.17 16.76
C HIS A 433 -29.58 -1.93 16.11
N ASN A 434 -28.39 -1.56 16.58
CA ASN A 434 -27.47 -0.63 15.95
C ASN A 434 -26.29 -1.44 15.43
N ARG A 435 -26.24 -1.69 14.12
CA ARG A 435 -25.09 -2.29 13.45
C ARG A 435 -24.28 -1.15 12.83
N SER A 436 -23.01 -1.08 13.17
CA SER A 436 -22.13 0.04 12.87
C SER A 436 -20.76 -0.44 12.38
N PHE A 437 -19.90 0.46 11.86
CA PHE A 437 -18.54 0.20 11.30
C PHE A 437 -17.92 -1.08 11.84
N VAL A 438 -17.52 -1.99 10.94
CA VAL A 438 -16.94 -3.31 11.23
C VAL A 438 -17.97 -4.37 11.60
N GLU A 439 -18.60 -4.99 10.59
CA GLU A 439 -19.53 -6.09 10.86
C GLU A 439 -19.45 -7.32 9.94
N TRP A 440 -18.24 -7.70 9.52
CA TRP A 440 -18.05 -9.05 8.94
C TRP A 440 -17.02 -9.93 9.64
N CYS A 441 -15.96 -9.39 10.24
CA CYS A 441 -15.00 -10.22 11.01
C CYS A 441 -15.47 -10.66 12.41
N CYS A 442 -16.63 -10.21 12.92
CA CYS A 442 -17.11 -10.51 14.28
C CYS A 442 -18.46 -11.25 14.37
N ALA A 443 -19.04 -11.74 13.26
CA ALA A 443 -20.40 -12.30 13.26
C ALA A 443 -20.57 -13.68 13.94
N ALA A 444 -19.51 -14.28 14.50
CA ALA A 444 -19.64 -15.49 15.31
C ALA A 444 -18.74 -15.45 16.54
N LYS A 445 -19.33 -15.11 17.70
CA LYS A 445 -19.23 -15.94 18.90
C LYS A 445 -19.97 -15.30 20.07
N ALA A 446 -20.89 -16.05 20.67
CA ALA A 446 -21.26 -15.92 22.09
C ALA A 446 -20.06 -16.11 23.06
N ALA A 447 -18.81 -16.01 22.59
CA ALA A 447 -17.57 -16.50 23.19
C ALA A 447 -16.39 -15.51 23.15
N CYS A 448 -16.63 -14.21 22.92
CA CYS A 448 -15.77 -13.14 23.46
C CYS A 448 -16.26 -12.63 24.84
N ALA A 449 -17.18 -13.41 25.45
CA ALA A 449 -17.72 -13.31 26.79
C ALA A 449 -16.62 -12.88 27.79
N THR A 450 -16.71 -11.80 28.56
CA THR A 450 -17.87 -11.19 29.21
C THR A 450 -17.48 -9.77 29.65
N SER A 451 -18.33 -8.81 29.27
CA SER A 451 -18.64 -7.48 29.85
C SER A 451 -17.85 -6.97 31.09
N THR A 452 -17.53 -5.69 31.28
CA THR A 452 -18.44 -4.52 31.28
C THR A 452 -17.63 -3.22 31.33
N GLY A 453 -17.94 -2.22 30.48
CA GLY A 453 -17.47 -0.84 30.67
C GLY A 453 -17.53 -0.04 29.37
N MET A 454 -18.43 0.95 29.32
CA MET A 454 -18.73 1.87 28.22
C MET A 454 -17.52 2.31 27.39
N TRP A 455 -17.54 2.08 26.07
CA TRP A 455 -16.70 2.82 25.12
C TRP A 455 -17.49 3.17 23.87
N GLN A 456 -17.78 4.47 23.77
CA GLN A 456 -18.22 5.21 22.58
C GLN A 456 -16.97 5.81 21.90
N GLY A 457 -17.00 6.00 20.58
CA GLY A 457 -16.00 6.78 19.85
C GLY A 457 -15.45 6.09 18.60
N TYR A 458 -15.97 6.52 17.47
CA TYR A 458 -15.56 6.24 16.10
C TYR A 458 -14.11 6.71 15.80
N GLY A 459 -13.60 6.27 14.66
CA GLY A 459 -12.24 6.51 14.15
C GLY A 459 -11.40 5.22 14.18
N ILE A 460 -10.18 5.32 13.69
CA ILE A 460 -9.10 4.31 13.73
C ILE A 460 -8.83 3.72 15.14
N SER A 461 -9.50 4.17 16.19
CA SER A 461 -9.47 3.65 17.56
C SER A 461 -9.74 2.13 17.67
N ALA A 462 -10.34 1.50 16.65
CA ALA A 462 -10.51 0.05 16.53
C ALA A 462 -9.21 -0.70 16.13
N LEU A 463 -8.26 -0.04 15.47
CA LEU A 463 -6.87 -0.53 15.39
C LEU A 463 -6.26 -0.65 16.78
N CYS A 464 -6.84 0.01 17.79
CA CYS A 464 -6.18 0.29 19.06
C CYS A 464 -6.38 -0.62 20.24
N ARG A 465 -7.26 -1.61 20.19
CA ARG A 465 -7.65 -2.29 21.44
C ARG A 465 -7.61 -3.81 21.43
N ARG A 466 -7.24 -4.46 20.32
CA ARG A 466 -7.23 -5.93 20.25
C ARG A 466 -6.05 -6.56 19.54
N GLN A 467 -5.19 -5.79 18.89
CA GLN A 467 -3.94 -6.30 18.37
C GLN A 467 -2.93 -6.43 19.52
N ARG A 468 -2.16 -7.52 19.51
CA ARG A 468 -0.97 -7.69 20.34
C ARG A 468 0.22 -7.81 19.39
N GLY A 469 1.41 -7.48 19.85
CA GLY A 469 2.61 -7.58 19.00
C GLY A 469 2.81 -6.41 18.04
N ARG A 470 3.91 -6.49 17.31
CA ARG A 470 4.39 -5.45 16.39
C ARG A 470 3.64 -5.55 15.06
N VAL A 471 3.07 -4.44 14.59
CA VAL A 471 2.50 -4.33 13.24
C VAL A 471 3.62 -4.05 12.26
N ASP A 472 3.92 -5.02 11.41
CA ASP A 472 5.02 -4.91 10.45
C ASP A 472 4.54 -4.38 9.09
N GLY A 473 3.24 -4.44 8.76
CA GLY A 473 2.70 -3.92 7.50
C GLY A 473 1.17 -3.92 7.38
N ALA A 474 0.67 -3.31 6.31
CA ALA A 474 -0.76 -3.15 6.03
C ALA A 474 -1.03 -3.15 4.53
N SER A 475 -2.27 -3.43 4.15
CA SER A 475 -2.71 -3.30 2.77
C SER A 475 -4.05 -2.58 2.70
N VAL A 476 -4.22 -1.69 1.73
CA VAL A 476 -5.39 -0.80 1.60
C VAL A 476 -6.12 -1.09 0.30
N PHE A 477 -7.41 -1.40 0.38
CA PHE A 477 -8.21 -1.85 -0.74
C PHE A 477 -9.69 -1.89 -0.47
N ASP A 478 -10.51 -1.81 -1.50
CA ASP A 478 -11.95 -1.98 -1.36
C ASP A 478 -12.32 -3.46 -1.53
N PHE A 479 -12.45 -4.15 -0.39
CA PHE A 479 -12.71 -5.60 -0.34
C PHE A 479 -14.10 -5.94 -0.85
N ASP A 480 -15.09 -5.05 -0.69
CA ASP A 480 -16.47 -5.34 -1.03
C ASP A 480 -17.08 -4.47 -2.13
N ASN A 481 -16.22 -3.81 -2.90
CA ASN A 481 -16.55 -3.05 -4.10
C ASN A 481 -17.58 -1.93 -3.81
N ASP A 482 -17.57 -1.35 -2.61
CA ASP A 482 -18.49 -0.29 -2.18
C ASP A 482 -17.92 1.13 -2.33
N GLY A 483 -16.69 1.25 -2.81
CA GLY A 483 -15.90 2.46 -3.06
C GLY A 483 -15.05 2.90 -1.87
N PHE A 484 -15.37 2.45 -0.66
CA PHE A 484 -14.67 2.90 0.55
C PHE A 484 -13.49 1.98 0.83
N MET A 485 -12.28 2.53 0.81
CA MET A 485 -11.08 1.72 1.05
C MET A 485 -11.07 1.10 2.45
N ASP A 486 -10.93 -0.22 2.48
CA ASP A 486 -10.73 -1.07 3.65
C ASP A 486 -9.24 -1.27 3.95
N VAL A 487 -8.95 -1.90 5.09
CA VAL A 487 -7.58 -2.14 5.54
C VAL A 487 -7.40 -3.57 6.02
N ALA A 488 -6.42 -4.29 5.46
CA ALA A 488 -5.91 -5.53 6.04
C ALA A 488 -4.60 -5.27 6.80
N LEU A 489 -4.49 -5.78 8.03
CA LEU A 489 -3.31 -5.65 8.88
C LEU A 489 -2.85 -6.99 9.38
N CYS A 490 -1.57 -7.27 9.25
CA CYS A 490 -0.95 -8.46 9.81
C CYS A 490 0.10 -8.06 10.85
N SER A 491 0.03 -8.72 12.01
CA SER A 491 0.90 -8.45 13.14
C SER A 491 1.77 -9.66 13.43
N ASN A 492 2.99 -9.41 13.88
CA ASN A 492 3.92 -10.45 14.26
C ASN A 492 3.40 -11.24 15.48
N LYS A 493 3.35 -12.57 15.37
CA LYS A 493 2.83 -13.53 16.37
C LYS A 493 1.35 -13.36 16.68
N GLU A 494 0.61 -12.74 15.79
CA GLU A 494 -0.83 -12.55 15.92
C GLU A 494 -1.54 -12.84 14.60
N ARG A 495 -2.86 -12.71 14.61
CA ARG A 495 -3.72 -12.94 13.45
C ARG A 495 -3.68 -11.72 12.53
N CYS A 496 -3.94 -11.94 11.24
CA CYS A 496 -4.32 -10.85 10.38
C CYS A 496 -5.75 -10.38 10.69
N HIS A 497 -6.01 -9.10 10.47
CA HIS A 497 -7.26 -8.41 10.75
C HIS A 497 -7.71 -7.64 9.51
N LEU A 498 -8.98 -7.81 9.11
CA LEU A 498 -9.63 -7.02 8.07
C LEU A 498 -10.56 -5.99 8.71
N PHE A 499 -10.37 -4.73 8.34
CA PHE A 499 -11.13 -3.58 8.82
C PHE A 499 -11.93 -3.00 7.67
N ARG A 500 -13.24 -3.17 7.71
CA ARG A 500 -14.15 -2.62 6.70
C ARG A 500 -14.51 -1.17 6.97
N ASN A 501 -14.38 -0.31 5.97
CA ASN A 501 -14.80 1.08 5.94
C ASN A 501 -16.25 1.21 5.46
N GLN A 502 -17.19 1.39 6.40
CA GLN A 502 -18.62 1.52 6.08
C GLN A 502 -19.01 2.96 5.75
N HIS A 503 -19.59 3.13 4.56
CA HIS A 503 -20.10 4.38 3.97
C HIS A 503 -20.94 5.29 4.91
N PHE A 504 -21.76 4.70 5.79
CA PHE A 504 -22.82 5.46 6.48
C PHE A 504 -22.32 6.51 7.49
N TRP A 505 -21.04 6.49 7.85
CA TRP A 505 -20.45 7.49 8.74
C TRP A 505 -19.99 8.76 8.04
N TRP A 506 -19.73 8.67 6.73
CA TRP A 506 -19.23 9.77 5.91
C TRP A 506 -20.35 10.51 5.18
N GLY A 507 -21.56 9.94 5.19
CA GLY A 507 -22.69 10.44 4.42
C GLY A 507 -22.93 9.57 3.19
N ARG A 508 -23.54 10.14 2.15
CA ARG A 508 -23.75 9.45 0.86
C ARG A 508 -22.72 9.93 -0.15
N ASN A 509 -21.44 9.87 0.21
CA ASN A 509 -20.39 10.20 -0.73
C ASN A 509 -20.40 9.20 -1.87
N SER A 510 -20.17 9.70 -3.07
CA SER A 510 -20.11 8.93 -4.31
C SER A 510 -18.69 8.83 -4.79
N TYR A 511 -18.43 7.89 -5.68
CA TYR A 511 -17.12 7.70 -6.30
C TYR A 511 -17.25 7.32 -7.76
N ILE A 512 -16.15 7.45 -8.49
CA ILE A 512 -15.95 6.76 -9.76
C ILE A 512 -14.61 6.03 -9.69
N ALA A 513 -14.59 4.80 -10.21
CA ALA A 513 -13.41 3.95 -10.20
C ALA A 513 -13.02 3.52 -11.61
N PHE A 514 -11.73 3.30 -11.82
CA PHE A 514 -11.18 2.88 -13.10
C PHE A 514 -10.17 1.74 -12.93
N THR A 515 -10.20 0.78 -13.86
CA THR A 515 -9.06 -0.09 -14.16
C THR A 515 -8.38 0.41 -15.44
N LEU A 516 -7.08 0.17 -15.55
CA LEU A 516 -6.31 0.54 -16.73
C LEU A 516 -5.86 -0.72 -17.48
N ARG A 517 -5.84 -0.63 -18.80
CA ARG A 517 -5.31 -1.67 -19.68
C ARG A 517 -4.36 -1.07 -20.71
N GLY A 518 -3.07 -1.25 -20.50
CA GLY A 518 -2.05 -0.83 -21.46
C GLY A 518 -2.00 -1.74 -22.68
N VAL A 519 -1.65 -1.16 -23.83
CA VAL A 519 -1.50 -1.83 -25.13
C VAL A 519 -0.06 -1.69 -25.63
N THR A 520 0.42 -0.44 -25.71
CA THR A 520 1.83 -0.10 -25.97
C THR A 520 2.60 -0.06 -24.66
N SER A 521 2.01 0.58 -23.65
CA SER A 521 2.47 0.54 -22.27
C SER A 521 2.28 -0.85 -21.65
N ASN A 522 2.86 -1.08 -20.47
CA ASN A 522 2.64 -2.33 -19.75
C ASN A 522 1.16 -2.64 -19.48
N HIS A 523 0.84 -3.93 -19.46
CA HIS A 523 -0.54 -4.44 -19.47
C HIS A 523 -1.41 -3.85 -18.35
N TYR A 524 -0.81 -3.65 -17.17
CA TYR A 524 -1.48 -3.14 -15.98
C TYR A 524 -1.59 -1.61 -15.94
N GLY A 525 -0.93 -0.88 -16.84
CA GLY A 525 -0.91 0.58 -16.85
C GLY A 525 -0.06 1.21 -15.75
N ILE A 526 0.90 0.47 -15.16
CA ILE A 526 1.82 1.01 -14.14
C ILE A 526 2.60 2.19 -14.71
N GLY A 527 2.59 3.32 -14.03
CA GLY A 527 3.14 4.60 -14.48
C GLY A 527 2.13 5.50 -15.22
N ALA A 528 0.87 5.11 -15.33
CA ALA A 528 -0.15 5.98 -15.89
C ALA A 528 -0.62 7.03 -14.87
N THR A 529 -0.87 8.25 -15.35
CA THR A 529 -1.48 9.34 -14.59
C THR A 529 -2.90 9.57 -15.09
N VAL A 530 -3.89 9.49 -14.18
CA VAL A 530 -5.31 9.71 -14.48
C VAL A 530 -5.77 11.02 -13.87
N LEU A 531 -6.34 11.88 -14.71
CA LEU A 531 -6.89 13.18 -14.34
C LEU A 531 -8.41 13.15 -14.51
N LEU A 532 -9.13 13.27 -13.40
CA LEU A 532 -10.59 13.38 -13.41
C LEU A 532 -11.01 14.83 -13.29
N THR A 533 -11.64 15.37 -14.32
CA THR A 533 -12.41 16.62 -14.23
C THR A 533 -13.82 16.30 -13.74
N TRP A 534 -14.24 16.92 -12.64
CA TRP A 534 -15.56 16.72 -12.04
C TRP A 534 -16.12 18.04 -11.52
N SER A 535 -17.45 18.14 -11.40
CA SER A 535 -18.11 19.24 -10.70
C SER A 535 -18.26 18.87 -9.23
N ASP A 536 -17.74 19.68 -8.32
CA ASP A 536 -17.94 19.52 -6.87
C ASP A 536 -19.37 19.86 -6.44
N ASP A 537 -19.66 19.67 -5.14
CA ASP A 537 -20.97 19.96 -4.53
C ASP A 537 -21.42 21.41 -4.67
N SER A 538 -20.48 22.34 -4.87
CA SER A 538 -20.77 23.75 -5.11
C SER A 538 -21.09 24.06 -6.57
N GLY A 539 -20.97 23.07 -7.46
CA GLY A 539 -21.07 23.24 -8.91
C GLY A 539 -19.77 23.73 -9.55
N THR A 540 -18.66 23.71 -8.82
CA THR A 540 -17.36 24.19 -9.32
C THR A 540 -16.61 23.04 -9.98
N GLU A 541 -16.09 23.25 -11.19
CA GLU A 541 -15.19 22.28 -11.83
C GLU A 541 -13.87 22.18 -11.07
N ARG A 542 -13.49 20.95 -10.73
CA ARG A 542 -12.26 20.55 -10.05
C ARG A 542 -11.55 19.49 -10.85
N VAL A 543 -10.26 19.32 -10.60
CA VAL A 543 -9.46 18.23 -11.14
C VAL A 543 -8.89 17.44 -9.98
N GLN A 544 -9.02 16.12 -10.03
CA GLN A 544 -8.30 15.20 -9.17
C GLN A 544 -7.27 14.44 -10.00
N LEU A 545 -6.14 14.12 -9.37
CA LEU A 545 -5.05 13.34 -9.95
C LEU A 545 -4.86 12.06 -9.16
N ARG A 546 -4.67 10.93 -9.87
CA ARG A 546 -4.17 9.68 -9.31
C ARG A 546 -3.11 9.09 -10.25
N GLU A 547 -2.04 8.53 -9.68
CA GLU A 547 -1.04 7.76 -10.42
C GLU A 547 -1.21 6.28 -10.08
N LEU A 548 -1.10 5.41 -11.07
CA LEU A 548 -0.97 3.98 -10.84
C LEU A 548 0.51 3.62 -10.70
N ASN A 549 1.08 3.83 -9.52
CA ASN A 549 2.51 3.62 -9.26
C ASN A 549 2.87 2.25 -8.68
N ALA A 550 1.86 1.42 -8.37
CA ALA A 550 2.03 0.12 -7.74
C ALA A 550 0.87 -0.82 -8.07
N VAL A 551 1.19 -2.09 -8.34
CA VAL A 551 0.23 -3.20 -8.41
C VAL A 551 0.82 -4.36 -7.63
N SER A 552 0.06 -4.94 -6.70
CA SER A 552 0.51 -6.02 -5.80
C SER A 552 1.65 -5.64 -4.83
N HIS A 553 2.06 -4.38 -4.74
CA HIS A 553 2.99 -3.87 -3.72
C HIS A 553 2.52 -2.50 -3.19
N GLY A 554 3.13 -2.05 -2.10
CA GLY A 554 2.73 -0.83 -1.38
C GLY A 554 3.80 0.27 -1.43
N PRO A 555 3.57 1.38 -0.70
CA PRO A 555 4.49 2.54 -0.61
C PRO A 555 5.80 2.25 0.13
N GLY A 556 5.87 1.09 0.79
CA GLY A 556 7.06 0.53 1.43
C GLY A 556 7.05 -0.98 1.24
N CYS A 557 8.10 -1.67 1.68
CA CYS A 557 8.25 -3.13 1.55
C CYS A 557 7.28 -3.99 2.40
N HIS A 558 6.22 -3.40 2.94
CA HIS A 558 5.39 -4.02 3.97
C HIS A 558 3.88 -4.00 3.65
N GLY A 559 3.49 -4.30 2.41
CA GLY A 559 2.08 -4.37 2.07
C GLY A 559 1.77 -4.16 0.61
N SER A 560 0.48 -3.93 0.31
CA SER A 560 -0.03 -3.65 -1.04
C SER A 560 -1.14 -2.59 -1.04
N ASN A 561 -1.42 -2.04 -2.21
CA ASN A 561 -2.57 -1.16 -2.46
C ASN A 561 -3.48 -1.78 -3.53
N ASP A 562 -4.74 -1.40 -3.51
CA ASP A 562 -5.66 -1.59 -4.63
C ASP A 562 -5.12 -0.90 -5.89
N HIS A 563 -5.10 -1.63 -6.99
CA HIS A 563 -4.65 -1.08 -8.27
C HIS A 563 -5.76 -0.31 -8.99
N ARG A 564 -7.02 -0.44 -8.54
CA ARG A 564 -8.14 0.30 -9.09
C ARG A 564 -8.07 1.73 -8.60
N LEU A 565 -8.19 2.67 -9.53
CA LEU A 565 -8.08 4.10 -9.22
C LEU A 565 -9.44 4.63 -8.80
N VAL A 566 -9.62 4.86 -7.50
CA VAL A 566 -10.86 5.41 -6.94
C VAL A 566 -10.74 6.92 -6.73
N PHE A 567 -11.75 7.64 -7.23
CA PHE A 567 -11.90 9.08 -7.11
C PHE A 567 -13.19 9.38 -6.33
N GLY A 568 -13.08 9.99 -5.15
CA GLY A 568 -14.24 10.48 -4.40
C GLY A 568 -14.89 11.66 -5.10
N LEU A 569 -16.21 11.73 -5.06
CA LEU A 569 -17.01 12.79 -5.69
C LEU A 569 -17.83 13.54 -4.64
N GLY A 570 -17.64 13.25 -3.36
CA GLY A 570 -18.48 13.76 -2.30
C GLY A 570 -19.96 13.40 -2.48
N PRO A 571 -20.85 14.06 -1.73
CA PRO A 571 -22.29 13.80 -1.71
C PRO A 571 -23.03 13.98 -3.05
N SER A 572 -22.64 14.96 -3.86
CA SER A 572 -23.39 15.38 -5.05
C SER A 572 -22.53 15.72 -6.26
N GLY A 573 -21.23 15.44 -6.19
CA GLY A 573 -20.33 15.68 -7.30
C GLY A 573 -20.64 14.84 -8.54
N SER A 574 -20.18 15.33 -9.68
CA SER A 574 -20.47 14.71 -10.97
C SER A 574 -19.24 14.63 -11.85
N PRO A 575 -18.85 13.45 -12.37
CA PRO A 575 -17.73 13.32 -13.28
C PRO A 575 -18.08 13.92 -14.64
N LEU A 576 -17.12 14.62 -15.24
CA LEU A 576 -17.31 15.35 -16.50
C LEU A 576 -16.40 14.82 -17.61
N ARG A 577 -15.14 14.55 -17.29
CA ARG A 577 -14.13 14.08 -18.25
C ARG A 577 -13.01 13.37 -17.52
N VAL A 578 -12.48 12.30 -18.10
CA VAL A 578 -11.25 11.66 -17.65
C VAL A 578 -10.19 11.74 -18.74
N VAL A 579 -8.94 12.02 -18.34
CA VAL A 579 -7.77 12.00 -19.23
C VAL A 579 -6.78 11.00 -18.64
N VAL A 580 -6.29 10.07 -19.47
CA VAL A 580 -5.24 9.12 -19.09
C VAL A 580 -3.98 9.49 -19.84
N ARG A 581 -2.88 9.68 -19.10
CA ARG A 581 -1.54 9.83 -19.66
C ARG A 581 -0.79 8.55 -19.40
N TRP A 582 -0.43 7.86 -20.47
CA TRP A 582 0.21 6.55 -20.41
C TRP A 582 1.73 6.67 -20.40
N PRO A 583 2.45 5.68 -19.83
CA PRO A 583 3.92 5.61 -19.91
C PRO A 583 4.47 5.69 -21.35
N SER A 584 3.74 5.16 -22.33
CA SER A 584 4.09 5.27 -23.78
C SER A 584 4.06 6.69 -24.34
N ARG A 585 3.65 7.67 -23.51
CA ARG A 585 3.32 9.05 -23.87
C ARG A 585 2.02 9.23 -24.67
N THR A 586 1.25 8.16 -24.86
CA THR A 586 -0.12 8.24 -25.37
C THR A 586 -0.99 9.01 -24.36
N VAL A 587 -1.92 9.82 -24.87
CA VAL A 587 -2.89 10.55 -24.05
C VAL A 587 -4.29 10.28 -24.58
N ASP A 588 -5.10 9.60 -23.78
CA ASP A 588 -6.50 9.32 -24.09
C ASP A 588 -7.40 10.27 -23.32
N THR A 589 -8.52 10.66 -23.92
CA THR A 589 -9.52 11.54 -23.31
C THR A 589 -10.90 10.94 -23.53
N HIS A 590 -11.63 10.74 -22.43
CA HIS A 590 -13.02 10.31 -22.45
C HIS A 590 -13.90 11.42 -21.86
N ASP A 591 -14.73 12.03 -22.71
CA ASP A 591 -15.57 13.19 -22.38
C ASP A 591 -17.09 12.91 -22.42
N ASP A 592 -17.49 11.63 -22.56
CA ASP A 592 -18.88 11.21 -22.38
C ASP A 592 -19.28 11.25 -20.90
N ALA A 593 -19.63 12.46 -20.43
CA ALA A 593 -20.09 12.67 -19.07
C ALA A 593 -21.35 11.85 -18.72
N ALA A 594 -22.17 11.47 -19.71
CA ALA A 594 -23.33 10.63 -19.46
C ALA A 594 -22.92 9.19 -19.14
N LEU A 595 -21.95 8.64 -19.88
CA LEU A 595 -21.33 7.36 -19.57
C LEU A 595 -20.64 7.39 -18.20
N LEU A 596 -19.83 8.40 -17.91
CA LEU A 596 -19.14 8.53 -16.62
C LEU A 596 -20.13 8.56 -15.44
N ARG A 597 -21.19 9.37 -15.53
CA ARG A 597 -22.28 9.38 -14.53
C ARG A 597 -23.02 8.04 -14.44
N ALA A 598 -23.18 7.35 -15.57
CA ALA A 598 -23.73 6.01 -15.63
C ALA A 598 -22.76 4.92 -15.14
N ARG A 599 -21.60 5.29 -14.60
CA ARG A 599 -20.60 4.40 -14.01
C ARG A 599 -20.14 4.83 -12.61
N THR A 600 -20.62 5.98 -12.12
CA THR A 600 -20.52 6.38 -10.71
C THR A 600 -21.11 5.31 -9.79
N ASN A 601 -20.46 5.10 -8.64
CA ASN A 601 -20.79 4.12 -7.60
C ASN A 601 -20.83 2.69 -8.14
N THR A 602 -19.79 2.31 -8.89
CA THR A 602 -19.67 0.98 -9.51
C THR A 602 -18.20 0.54 -9.50
N MET A 603 -17.92 -0.60 -8.87
CA MET A 603 -16.60 -1.25 -8.81
C MET A 603 -16.60 -2.71 -9.30
N GLU A 604 -17.77 -3.29 -9.59
CA GLU A 604 -17.88 -4.64 -10.17
C GLU A 604 -17.19 -4.69 -11.54
N SER A 605 -16.27 -5.62 -11.75
CA SER A 605 -15.53 -5.78 -13.02
C SER A 605 -16.06 -6.89 -13.91
N VAL A 606 -16.90 -7.79 -13.39
CA VAL A 606 -17.54 -8.89 -14.12
C VAL A 606 -19.02 -9.03 -13.74
N GLY A 607 -19.79 -9.65 -14.63
CA GLY A 607 -21.23 -9.92 -14.47
C GLY A 607 -22.12 -9.14 -15.45
N ASP A 608 -23.43 -9.33 -15.32
CA ASP A 608 -24.44 -8.70 -16.20
C ASP A 608 -24.86 -7.29 -15.75
N GLY A 609 -24.21 -6.78 -14.70
CA GLY A 609 -24.51 -5.51 -14.04
C GLY A 609 -23.92 -4.29 -14.75
N ARG A 610 -23.97 -3.14 -14.05
CA ARG A 610 -23.14 -1.99 -14.43
C ARG A 610 -21.72 -2.36 -14.03
N LEU A 611 -20.81 -2.37 -14.99
CA LEU A 611 -19.40 -2.67 -14.74
C LEU A 611 -18.60 -1.39 -14.56
N MET A 612 -17.58 -1.44 -13.72
CA MET A 612 -16.53 -0.44 -13.61
C MET A 612 -15.92 -0.18 -15.00
N LEU A 613 -15.44 1.04 -15.23
CA LEU A 613 -14.79 1.38 -16.48
C LEU A 613 -13.36 0.84 -16.52
N THR A 614 -13.05 0.08 -17.57
CA THR A 614 -11.67 -0.20 -17.98
C THR A 614 -11.29 0.81 -19.05
N LEU A 615 -10.29 1.65 -18.77
CA LEU A 615 -9.73 2.59 -19.73
C LEU A 615 -8.59 1.87 -20.46
N GLU A 616 -8.75 1.67 -21.76
CA GLU A 616 -7.78 0.99 -22.61
C GLU A 616 -6.96 2.00 -23.39
N GLU A 617 -5.65 1.79 -23.45
CA GLU A 617 -4.74 2.69 -24.15
C GLU A 617 -5.03 2.74 -25.66
N GLY A 618 -5.17 3.95 -26.19
CA GLY A 618 -5.52 4.21 -27.58
C GLY A 618 -7.02 4.11 -27.89
N ALA A 619 -7.87 3.90 -26.88
CA ALA A 619 -9.32 4.05 -26.99
C ALA A 619 -9.70 5.48 -26.56
N SER A 620 -10.46 6.20 -27.40
CA SER A 620 -10.98 7.54 -27.10
C SER A 620 -12.50 7.54 -27.03
#